data_AF-A0A3R6HXZ0-F1
#
_entry.id   AF-A0A3R6HXZ0-F1
#
_cell.length_a   1.000
_cell.length_b   1.000
_cell.length_c   1.000
_cell.angle_alpha   90.00
_cell.angle_beta   90.00
_cell.angle_gamma   90.00
#
_symmetry.space_group_name_H-M   'P 1'
#
loop_
_entity.id
_entity.type
_entity.pdbx_description
1 polymer ?
#
loop_
_entity_poly.entity_id
_entity_poly.type
_entity_poly.pdbx_seq_one_letter_code
_entity_poly.pdbx_strand_id
1 'polypeptide(L)'
;MTGLQIAMIVIGMVCLIGSFFVSEKLSKADLEEMKKMSEQEIKVILDARMQDASAQIDEKIQDKVEDAVAQIERGGEKETNEKILAISEYSDTVLTSMNKSHDEIVFLYDMLNDKQERVTELMKELTLMQSAVAQMEETLDDKLQVTGVSMDAEAETLEEEMASQEEKQTSLEDAFRSQVVTEDEKEQTTEPKKNAQILSMYKEGMSEVEIAKQLGRGLGEVKLVLGLFGEEQAHEV
;
A
#
# COMPACT_ATOMS: atom_id res chain seq x y z
N MET A 1 27.15 -12.69 -125.15
CA MET A 1 27.13 -12.47 -123.69
C MET A 1 28.19 -13.33 -123.06
N THR A 2 29.25 -12.72 -122.55
CA THR A 2 30.47 -13.36 -122.06
C THR A 2 30.24 -14.03 -120.69
N GLY A 3 30.54 -15.32 -120.54
CA GLY A 3 30.29 -16.09 -119.29
C GLY A 3 30.94 -15.52 -118.03
N LEU A 4 31.97 -14.68 -118.20
CA LEU A 4 32.64 -13.95 -117.11
C LEU A 4 31.71 -12.94 -116.41
N GLN A 5 30.77 -12.34 -117.15
CA GLN A 5 29.82 -11.38 -116.60
C GLN A 5 28.76 -12.07 -115.72
N ILE A 6 28.32 -13.26 -116.14
CA ILE A 6 27.42 -14.11 -115.33
C ILE A 6 28.14 -14.58 -114.04
N ALA A 7 29.40 -14.99 -114.13
CA ALA A 7 30.17 -15.43 -112.96
C ALA A 7 30.34 -14.33 -111.89
N MET A 8 30.61 -13.08 -112.31
CA MET A 8 30.72 -11.94 -111.40
C MET A 8 29.39 -11.58 -110.74
N ILE A 9 28.27 -11.68 -111.45
CA ILE A 9 26.93 -11.47 -110.87
C ILE A 9 26.63 -12.52 -109.80
N VAL A 10 26.94 -13.79 -110.05
CA VAL A 10 26.72 -14.87 -109.09
C VAL A 10 27.58 -14.70 -107.83
N ILE A 11 28.86 -14.33 -107.97
CA ILE A 11 29.74 -14.06 -106.82
C ILE A 11 29.25 -12.85 -106.02
N GLY A 12 28.78 -11.80 -106.69
CA GLY A 12 28.15 -10.65 -106.04
C GLY A 12 26.89 -11.03 -105.27
N MET A 13 26.05 -11.91 -105.86
CA MET A 13 24.83 -12.40 -105.22
C MET A 13 25.13 -13.27 -104.00
N VAL A 14 26.16 -14.13 -104.07
CA VAL A 14 26.64 -14.93 -102.94
C VAL A 14 27.24 -14.05 -101.84
N CYS A 15 28.01 -13.01 -102.18
CA CYS A 15 28.53 -12.05 -101.20
C CYS A 15 27.41 -11.24 -100.54
N LEU A 16 26.36 -10.85 -101.26
CA LEU A 16 25.21 -10.16 -100.68
C LEU A 16 24.45 -11.04 -99.69
N ILE A 17 24.23 -12.31 -100.05
CA ILE A 17 23.57 -13.29 -99.16
C ILE A 17 24.46 -13.61 -97.95
N GLY A 18 25.76 -13.80 -98.17
CA GLY A 18 26.74 -14.03 -97.10
C GLY A 18 26.87 -12.85 -96.14
N SER A 19 26.84 -11.62 -96.66
CA SER A 19 26.86 -10.40 -95.84
C SER A 19 25.59 -10.26 -95.00
N PHE A 20 24.44 -10.69 -95.51
CA PHE A 20 23.20 -10.73 -94.72
C PHE A 20 23.31 -11.73 -93.56
N PHE A 21 23.87 -12.92 -93.81
CA PHE A 21 24.04 -13.94 -92.77
C PHE A 21 25.07 -13.53 -91.72
N VAL A 22 26.18 -12.91 -92.12
CA VAL A 22 27.22 -12.36 -91.24
C VAL A 22 26.69 -11.18 -90.44
N SER A 23 25.98 -10.24 -91.08
CA SER A 23 25.38 -9.09 -90.41
C SER A 23 24.31 -9.52 -89.42
N GLU A 24 23.49 -10.54 -89.71
CA GLU A 24 22.48 -11.03 -88.77
C GLU A 24 23.09 -11.78 -87.57
N LYS A 25 24.19 -12.52 -87.77
CA LYS A 25 24.90 -13.24 -86.69
C LYS A 25 25.75 -12.30 -85.82
N LEU A 26 26.44 -11.33 -86.42
CA LEU A 26 27.27 -10.37 -85.69
C LEU A 26 26.43 -9.27 -85.06
N SER A 27 25.39 -8.75 -85.73
CA SER A 27 24.52 -7.72 -85.14
C SER A 27 23.83 -8.21 -83.88
N LYS A 28 23.42 -9.49 -83.82
CA LYS A 28 22.85 -10.06 -82.59
C LYS A 28 23.89 -10.17 -81.46
N ALA A 29 25.13 -10.57 -81.77
CA ALA A 29 26.21 -10.68 -80.79
C ALA A 29 26.67 -9.30 -80.28
N ASP A 30 26.85 -8.33 -81.17
CA ASP A 30 27.22 -6.94 -80.84
C ASP A 30 26.11 -6.23 -80.06
N LEU A 31 24.84 -6.49 -80.37
CA LEU A 31 23.69 -5.95 -79.62
C LEU A 31 23.63 -6.52 -78.20
N GLU A 32 23.92 -7.81 -78.03
CA GLU A 32 23.95 -8.46 -76.72
C GLU A 32 25.13 -7.96 -75.88
N GLU A 33 26.30 -7.76 -76.48
CA GLU A 33 27.49 -7.19 -75.83
C GLU A 33 27.31 -5.70 -75.47
N MET A 34 26.69 -4.91 -76.36
CA MET A 34 26.32 -3.52 -76.09
C MET A 34 25.30 -3.42 -74.94
N LYS A 35 24.30 -4.30 -74.91
CA LYS A 35 23.32 -4.36 -73.82
C LYS A 35 24.00 -4.73 -72.50
N LYS A 36 24.96 -5.64 -72.53
CA LYS A 36 25.70 -6.09 -71.34
C LYS A 36 26.60 -5.00 -70.77
N MET A 37 27.33 -4.26 -71.61
CA MET A 37 28.10 -3.09 -71.18
C MET A 37 27.19 -2.00 -70.61
N SER A 38 26.07 -1.70 -71.25
CA SER A 38 25.10 -0.73 -70.75
C SER A 38 24.51 -1.14 -69.39
N GLU A 39 24.18 -2.42 -69.22
CA GLU A 39 23.67 -2.96 -67.96
C GLU A 39 24.72 -2.89 -66.84
N GLN A 40 26.00 -3.11 -67.15
CA GLN A 40 27.11 -2.94 -66.22
C GLN A 40 27.32 -1.48 -65.81
N GLU A 41 27.29 -0.53 -66.75
CA GLU A 41 27.42 0.89 -66.44
C GLU A 41 26.25 1.41 -65.59
N ILE A 42 25.03 0.96 -65.89
CA ILE A 42 23.84 1.26 -65.07
C ILE A 42 24.02 0.69 -63.66
N LYS A 43 24.57 -0.52 -63.53
CA LYS A 43 24.86 -1.12 -62.23
C LYS A 43 25.87 -0.31 -61.43
N VAL A 44 26.96 0.13 -62.05
CA VAL A 44 28.00 0.94 -61.39
C VAL A 44 27.44 2.29 -60.92
N ILE A 45 26.63 2.95 -61.74
CA ILE A 45 25.98 4.21 -61.37
C ILE A 45 24.95 4.00 -60.25
N LEU A 46 24.20 2.89 -60.32
CA LEU A 46 23.22 2.54 -59.30
C LEU A 46 23.89 2.22 -57.96
N ASP A 47 24.98 1.44 -57.97
CA ASP A 47 25.77 1.13 -56.76
C ASP A 47 26.37 2.40 -56.15
N ALA A 48 26.90 3.32 -56.98
CA ALA A 48 27.41 4.60 -56.50
C ALA A 48 26.32 5.49 -55.87
N ARG A 49 25.13 5.55 -56.49
CA ARG A 49 23.98 6.27 -55.91
C ARG A 49 23.43 5.60 -54.66
N MET A 50 23.42 4.27 -54.62
CA MET A 50 22.99 3.49 -53.47
C MET A 50 23.93 3.70 -52.28
N GLN A 51 25.24 3.78 -52.55
CA GLN A 51 26.26 4.07 -51.55
C GLN A 51 26.11 5.49 -50.98
N ASP A 52 25.88 6.49 -51.83
CA ASP A 52 25.64 7.87 -51.40
C ASP A 52 24.36 8.00 -50.56
N ALA A 53 23.28 7.31 -50.99
CA ALA A 53 22.04 7.25 -50.22
C ALA A 53 22.22 6.53 -48.87
N SER A 54 22.99 5.44 -48.84
CA SER A 54 23.32 4.73 -47.59
C SER A 54 24.08 5.64 -46.64
N ALA A 55 25.10 6.37 -47.13
CA ALA A 55 25.87 7.29 -46.31
C ALA A 55 25.01 8.40 -45.70
N GLN A 56 24.10 8.99 -46.49
CA GLN A 56 23.15 10.00 -45.98
C GLN A 56 22.15 9.42 -44.98
N ILE A 57 21.74 8.17 -45.15
CA ILE A 57 20.86 7.47 -44.20
C ILE A 57 21.61 7.21 -42.90
N ASP A 58 22.85 6.71 -42.96
CA ASP A 58 23.67 6.42 -41.80
C ASP A 58 23.94 7.70 -40.99
N GLU A 59 24.26 8.82 -41.64
CA GLU A 59 24.42 10.14 -40.99
C GLU A 59 23.14 10.57 -40.26
N LYS A 60 21.98 10.51 -40.94
CA LYS A 60 20.70 10.88 -40.31
C LYS A 60 20.28 9.94 -39.19
N ILE A 61 20.60 8.65 -39.30
CA ILE A 61 20.35 7.68 -38.25
C ILE A 61 21.24 8.00 -37.06
N GLN A 62 22.52 8.30 -37.27
CA GLN A 62 23.44 8.68 -36.21
C GLN A 62 22.91 9.89 -35.43
N ASP A 63 22.51 10.96 -36.13
CA ASP A 63 21.93 12.17 -35.51
C ASP A 63 20.66 11.84 -34.71
N LYS A 64 19.75 11.05 -35.30
CA LYS A 64 18.51 10.61 -34.64
C LYS A 64 18.77 9.77 -33.39
N VAL A 65 19.77 8.90 -33.43
CA VAL A 65 20.17 8.05 -32.31
C VAL A 65 20.74 8.92 -31.20
N GLU A 66 21.58 9.88 -31.54
CA GLU A 66 22.19 10.80 -30.56
C GLU A 66 21.12 11.67 -29.89
N ASP A 67 20.16 12.20 -30.66
CA ASP A 67 18.99 12.91 -30.13
C ASP A 67 18.12 12.02 -29.23
N ALA A 68 17.89 10.76 -29.63
CA ALA A 68 17.09 9.81 -28.86
C ALA A 68 17.79 9.45 -27.54
N VAL A 69 19.10 9.22 -27.56
CA VAL A 69 19.90 8.98 -26.36
C VAL A 69 19.86 10.19 -25.43
N ALA A 70 20.02 11.41 -25.96
CA ALA A 70 19.93 12.62 -25.16
C ALA A 70 18.54 12.82 -24.53
N GLN A 71 17.46 12.45 -25.23
CA GLN A 71 16.10 12.45 -24.67
C GLN A 71 15.92 11.38 -23.61
N ILE A 72 16.46 10.18 -23.81
CA ILE A 72 16.42 9.09 -22.83
C ILE A 72 17.19 9.47 -21.58
N GLU A 73 18.38 10.07 -21.69
CA GLU A 73 19.15 10.53 -20.53
C GLU A 73 18.39 11.61 -19.76
N ARG A 74 17.88 12.64 -20.44
CA ARG A 74 17.11 13.71 -19.78
C ARG A 74 15.81 13.22 -19.15
N GLY A 75 15.06 12.39 -19.89
CA GLY A 75 13.81 11.80 -19.40
C GLY A 75 14.06 10.83 -18.25
N GLY A 76 15.10 10.01 -18.37
CA GLY A 76 15.54 9.03 -17.38
C GLY A 76 16.05 9.68 -16.10
N GLU A 77 16.86 10.73 -16.17
CA GLU A 77 17.28 11.50 -14.99
C GLU A 77 16.08 12.09 -14.25
N LYS A 78 15.14 12.69 -15.00
CA LYS A 78 13.93 13.27 -14.41
C LYS A 78 13.07 12.21 -13.74
N GLU A 79 12.77 11.11 -14.44
CA GLU A 79 11.95 10.04 -13.91
C GLU A 79 12.64 9.37 -12.72
N THR A 80 13.95 9.10 -12.80
CA THR A 80 14.72 8.50 -11.70
C THR A 80 14.68 9.39 -10.46
N ASN A 81 14.86 10.71 -10.64
CA ASN A 81 14.78 11.64 -9.52
C ASN A 81 13.38 11.66 -8.88
N GLU A 82 12.33 11.62 -9.69
CA GLU A 82 10.94 11.53 -9.20
C GLU A 82 10.66 10.20 -8.48
N LYS A 83 11.19 9.08 -8.99
CA LYS A 83 11.09 7.77 -8.32
C LYS A 83 11.87 7.74 -7.01
N ILE A 84 13.07 8.34 -6.96
CA ILE A 84 13.85 8.46 -5.73
C ILE A 84 13.07 9.27 -4.68
N LEU A 85 12.43 10.37 -5.09
CA LEU A 85 11.58 11.15 -4.19
C LEU A 85 10.41 10.32 -3.65
N ALA A 86 9.66 9.64 -4.52
CA ALA A 86 8.52 8.80 -4.11
C ALA A 86 8.96 7.64 -3.20
N ILE A 87 10.10 7.01 -3.49
CA ILE A 87 10.68 5.96 -2.64
C ILE A 87 11.09 6.55 -1.28
N SER A 88 11.65 7.75 -1.25
CA SER A 88 12.00 8.43 0.00
C SER A 88 10.75 8.70 0.84
N GLU A 89 9.70 9.27 0.26
CA GLU A 89 8.43 9.54 0.97
C GLU A 89 7.78 8.25 1.49
N TYR A 90 7.78 7.18 0.68
CA TYR A 90 7.30 5.87 1.12
C TYR A 90 8.16 5.31 2.26
N SER A 91 9.49 5.42 2.15
CA SER A 91 10.42 4.95 3.17
C SER A 91 10.22 5.70 4.49
N ASP A 92 10.02 7.02 4.45
CA ASP A 92 9.73 7.83 5.64
C ASP A 92 8.40 7.43 6.28
N THR A 93 7.38 7.13 5.47
CA THR A 93 6.10 6.62 5.95
C THR A 93 6.26 5.26 6.64
N VAL A 94 7.01 4.34 6.05
CA VAL A 94 7.29 3.01 6.62
C VAL A 94 8.16 3.11 7.88
N LEU A 95 9.16 3.98 7.91
CA LEU A 95 9.98 4.21 9.10
C LEU A 95 9.14 4.81 10.23
N THR A 96 8.24 5.72 9.91
CA THR A 96 7.31 6.30 10.89
C THR A 96 6.36 5.25 11.45
N SER A 97 5.78 4.40 10.59
CA SER A 97 4.90 3.32 11.05
C SER A 97 5.66 2.27 11.86
N MET A 98 6.91 1.97 11.48
CA MET A 98 7.79 1.08 12.24
C MET A 98 8.13 1.65 13.62
N ASN A 99 8.44 2.94 13.72
CA ASN A 99 8.66 3.60 15.02
C ASN A 99 7.39 3.57 15.86
N LYS A 100 6.21 3.86 15.27
CA LYS A 100 4.93 3.76 15.97
C LYS A 100 4.68 2.35 16.50
N SER A 101 4.91 1.32 15.69
CA SER A 101 4.76 -0.07 16.12
C SER A 101 5.78 -0.45 17.20
N HIS A 102 7.02 0.05 17.12
CA HIS A 102 8.02 -0.14 18.17
C HIS A 102 7.55 0.48 19.49
N ASP A 103 7.06 1.72 19.45
CA ASP A 103 6.54 2.42 20.63
C ASP A 103 5.34 1.67 21.25
N GLU A 104 4.45 1.14 20.41
CA GLU A 104 3.32 0.32 20.86
C GLU A 104 3.77 -0.99 21.51
N ILE A 105 4.80 -1.65 20.96
CA ILE A 105 5.38 -2.86 21.56
C ILE A 105 6.01 -2.56 22.92
N VAL A 106 6.76 -1.46 23.04
CA VAL A 106 7.35 -1.02 24.31
C VAL A 106 6.26 -0.71 25.32
N PHE A 107 5.20 -0.02 24.89
CA PHE A 107 4.06 0.28 25.75
C PHE A 107 3.34 -0.99 26.23
N LEU A 108 3.11 -1.97 25.35
CA LEU A 108 2.51 -3.25 25.73
C LEU A 108 3.41 -4.02 26.70
N TYR A 109 4.74 -3.94 26.55
CA TYR A 109 5.70 -4.51 27.49
C TYR A 109 5.60 -3.86 28.87
N ASP A 110 5.54 -2.52 28.93
CA ASP A 110 5.38 -1.78 30.18
C ASP A 110 4.04 -2.09 30.85
N MET A 111 2.94 -2.15 30.09
CA MET A 111 1.62 -2.50 30.63
C MET A 111 1.56 -3.95 31.12
N LEU A 112 2.20 -4.88 30.42
CA LEU A 112 2.30 -6.27 30.85
C LEU A 112 3.06 -6.36 32.17
N ASN A 113 4.17 -5.62 32.29
CA ASN A 113 4.96 -5.59 33.51
C ASN A 113 4.18 -4.98 34.68
N ASP A 114 3.44 -3.88 34.46
CA ASP A 114 2.54 -3.29 35.46
C ASP A 114 1.41 -4.25 35.88
N LYS A 115 0.83 -4.99 34.93
CA LYS A 115 -0.16 -6.03 35.26
C LYS A 115 0.45 -7.17 36.08
N GLN A 116 1.67 -7.57 35.76
CA GLN A 116 2.38 -8.60 36.50
C GLN A 116 2.66 -8.13 37.95
N GLU A 117 3.04 -6.87 38.13
CA GLU A 117 3.22 -6.27 39.45
C GLU A 117 1.90 -6.23 40.23
N ARG A 118 0.80 -5.75 39.63
CA ARG A 118 -0.54 -5.75 40.25
C ARG A 118 -1.05 -7.15 40.59
N VAL A 119 -0.88 -8.13 39.71
CA VAL A 119 -1.26 -9.53 40.00
C VAL A 119 -0.43 -10.07 41.16
N THR A 120 0.86 -9.73 41.24
CA THR A 120 1.73 -10.13 42.34
C THR A 120 1.31 -9.50 43.67
N GLU A 121 0.89 -8.23 43.65
CA GLU A 121 0.37 -7.53 44.83
C GLU A 121 -0.97 -8.14 45.30
N LEU A 122 -1.92 -8.35 44.39
CA LEU A 122 -3.19 -9.00 44.70
C LEU A 122 -2.99 -10.42 45.24
N MET A 123 -2.01 -11.18 44.72
CA MET A 123 -1.67 -12.49 45.29
C MET A 123 -1.19 -12.38 46.73
N LYS A 124 -0.36 -11.39 47.06
CA LYS A 124 0.09 -11.15 48.45
C LYS A 124 -1.07 -10.77 49.36
N GLU A 125 -1.95 -9.88 48.91
CA GLU A 125 -3.15 -9.49 49.66
C GLU A 125 -4.07 -10.70 49.90
N LEU A 126 -4.29 -11.53 48.88
CA LEU A 126 -5.08 -12.75 49.00
C LEU A 126 -4.45 -13.76 49.97
N THR A 127 -3.11 -13.87 50.00
CA THR A 127 -2.44 -14.74 50.99
C THR A 127 -2.59 -14.21 52.40
N LEU A 128 -2.47 -12.89 52.59
CA LEU A 128 -2.69 -12.25 53.89
C LEU A 128 -4.14 -12.43 54.35
N MET A 129 -5.12 -12.21 53.46
CA MET A 129 -6.53 -12.43 53.76
C MET A 129 -6.83 -13.90 54.08
N GLN A 130 -6.27 -14.85 53.32
CA GLN A 130 -6.40 -16.28 53.63
C GLN A 130 -5.83 -16.61 55.02
N SER A 131 -4.68 -16.05 55.38
CA SER A 131 -4.11 -16.24 56.71
C SER A 131 -4.93 -15.61 57.82
N ALA A 132 -5.55 -14.44 57.57
CA ALA A 132 -6.44 -13.77 58.51
C ALA A 132 -7.77 -14.53 58.69
N VAL A 133 -8.31 -15.08 57.60
CA VAL A 133 -9.50 -15.96 57.64
C VAL A 133 -9.18 -17.25 58.40
N ALA A 134 -8.03 -17.88 58.16
CA ALA A 134 -7.63 -19.06 58.92
C ALA A 134 -7.47 -18.78 60.42
N GLN A 135 -6.87 -17.64 60.79
CA GLN A 135 -6.80 -17.20 62.19
C GLN A 135 -8.18 -16.88 62.77
N MET A 136 -9.08 -16.31 61.96
CA MET A 136 -10.43 -16.01 62.37
C MET A 136 -11.23 -17.30 62.60
N GLU A 137 -11.13 -18.30 61.70
CA GLU A 137 -11.70 -19.64 61.90
C GLU A 137 -11.17 -20.32 63.16
N GLU A 138 -9.87 -20.23 63.44
CA GLU A 138 -9.28 -20.73 64.69
C GLU A 138 -9.89 -20.05 65.93
N THR A 139 -10.05 -18.72 65.89
CA THR A 139 -10.70 -17.99 67.00
C THR A 139 -12.21 -18.23 67.10
N LEU A 140 -12.90 -18.55 65.99
CA LEU A 140 -14.31 -18.89 66.00
C LEU A 140 -14.56 -20.31 66.51
N ASP A 141 -13.70 -21.28 66.18
CA ASP A 141 -13.76 -22.63 66.72
C ASP A 141 -13.53 -22.61 68.25
N ASP A 142 -12.54 -21.84 68.72
CA ASP A 142 -12.31 -21.60 70.15
C ASP A 142 -13.50 -20.93 70.85
N LYS A 143 -14.22 -20.03 70.15
CA LYS A 143 -15.38 -19.35 70.72
C LYS A 143 -16.66 -20.19 70.69
N LEU A 144 -16.84 -21.04 69.67
CA LEU A 144 -17.97 -21.97 69.58
C LEU A 144 -17.89 -23.08 70.63
N GLN A 145 -16.68 -23.50 71.03
CA GLN A 145 -16.53 -24.48 72.12
C GLN A 145 -16.90 -23.91 73.51
N VAL A 146 -16.90 -22.58 73.70
CA VAL A 146 -17.20 -21.94 74.99
C VAL A 146 -18.68 -21.57 75.15
N THR A 147 -19.43 -21.35 74.06
CA THR A 147 -20.86 -21.03 74.12
C THR A 147 -21.72 -22.17 73.62
N GLY A 148 -21.69 -23.28 74.36
CA GLY A 148 -22.79 -24.25 74.33
C GLY A 148 -24.01 -23.65 75.03
N VAL A 149 -25.17 -23.79 74.38
CA VAL A 149 -26.57 -23.66 74.86
C VAL A 149 -27.41 -22.61 74.10
N SER A 150 -28.55 -23.13 73.60
CA SER A 150 -29.81 -22.52 73.13
C SER A 150 -29.85 -21.86 71.75
N MET A 151 -29.86 -22.69 70.71
CA MET A 151 -30.84 -22.52 69.63
C MET A 151 -32.20 -22.98 70.19
N ASP A 152 -33.19 -22.08 70.28
CA ASP A 152 -34.63 -22.41 70.32
C ASP A 152 -35.56 -21.20 70.59
N ALA A 153 -35.06 -19.95 70.68
CA ALA A 153 -35.87 -18.83 71.17
C ALA A 153 -35.93 -17.58 70.26
N GLU A 154 -35.75 -17.70 68.94
CA GLU A 154 -35.91 -16.56 68.00
C GLU A 154 -36.71 -16.93 66.74
N ALA A 155 -37.62 -17.91 66.84
CA ALA A 155 -38.53 -18.29 65.76
C ALA A 155 -39.91 -17.60 65.83
N GLU A 156 -40.20 -16.78 66.84
CA GLU A 156 -41.55 -16.24 67.12
C GLU A 156 -41.65 -14.71 67.08
N THR A 157 -40.64 -14.00 66.57
CA THR A 157 -40.65 -12.52 66.46
C THR A 157 -40.56 -12.00 65.02
N LEU A 158 -40.70 -12.87 64.01
CA LEU A 158 -40.52 -12.52 62.59
C LEU A 158 -41.79 -12.61 61.73
N GLU A 159 -42.95 -12.95 62.29
CA GLU A 159 -44.21 -13.04 61.52
C GLU A 159 -45.04 -11.75 61.51
N GLU A 160 -44.74 -10.75 62.35
CA GLU A 160 -45.50 -9.47 62.37
C GLU A 160 -44.85 -8.31 61.60
N GLU A 161 -43.60 -8.44 61.12
CA GLU A 161 -42.97 -7.45 60.22
C GLU A 161 -43.14 -7.77 58.72
N MET A 162 -43.88 -8.83 58.36
CA MET A 162 -44.10 -9.24 56.97
C MET A 162 -45.30 -8.56 56.30
N ALA A 163 -46.07 -7.71 57.01
CA ALA A 163 -47.26 -7.05 56.47
C ALA A 163 -47.02 -5.59 55.97
N SER A 164 -45.77 -5.11 55.99
CA SER A 164 -45.43 -3.73 55.57
C SER A 164 -44.47 -3.64 54.37
N GLN A 165 -44.22 -4.75 53.65
CA GLN A 165 -43.28 -4.78 52.52
C GLN A 165 -43.88 -5.25 51.18
N GLU A 166 -45.20 -5.29 51.01
CA GLU A 166 -45.80 -5.56 49.69
C GLU A 166 -45.88 -4.31 48.78
N GLU A 167 -45.67 -3.09 49.28
CA GLU A 167 -45.59 -1.89 48.43
C GLU A 167 -44.14 -1.51 48.01
N LYS A 168 -43.14 -2.28 48.43
CA LYS A 168 -41.73 -2.01 48.11
C LYS A 168 -41.10 -3.01 47.14
N GLN A 169 -41.87 -3.92 46.56
CA GLN A 169 -41.37 -4.80 45.49
C GLN A 169 -41.36 -4.13 44.11
N THR A 170 -42.25 -3.16 43.84
CA THR A 170 -42.22 -2.41 42.57
C THR A 170 -41.12 -1.34 42.52
N SER A 171 -40.65 -0.85 43.68
CA SER A 171 -39.55 0.14 43.75
C SER A 171 -38.15 -0.48 43.77
N LEU A 172 -37.99 -1.73 44.19
CA LEU A 172 -36.69 -2.40 44.26
C LEU A 172 -36.30 -3.06 42.94
N GLU A 173 -37.25 -3.47 42.11
CA GLU A 173 -36.95 -3.92 40.74
C GLU A 173 -36.60 -2.74 39.82
N ASP A 174 -37.21 -1.56 39.98
CA ASP A 174 -36.80 -0.34 39.25
C ASP A 174 -35.47 0.23 39.78
N ALA A 175 -35.18 0.11 41.08
CA ALA A 175 -33.87 0.48 41.63
C ALA A 175 -32.78 -0.53 41.22
N PHE A 176 -33.06 -1.83 41.20
CA PHE A 176 -32.10 -2.86 40.78
C PHE A 176 -31.89 -2.86 39.26
N ARG A 177 -32.92 -2.55 38.46
CA ARG A 177 -32.77 -2.31 37.02
C ARG A 177 -32.07 -0.98 36.73
N SER A 178 -32.20 0.02 37.60
CA SER A 178 -31.37 1.22 37.53
C SER A 178 -29.94 1.00 38.05
N GLN A 179 -29.66 0.00 38.90
CA GLN A 179 -28.32 -0.23 39.45
C GLN A 179 -27.49 -1.24 38.63
N VAL A 180 -28.12 -2.33 38.16
CA VAL A 180 -27.50 -3.32 37.26
C VAL A 180 -27.29 -2.77 35.84
N VAL A 181 -28.02 -1.71 35.45
CA VAL A 181 -27.72 -0.95 34.22
C VAL A 181 -26.64 0.12 34.44
N THR A 182 -26.30 0.48 35.68
CA THR A 182 -25.35 1.59 35.94
C THR A 182 -23.91 1.19 36.31
N GLU A 183 -23.62 -0.07 36.60
CA GLU A 183 -22.25 -0.49 36.95
C GLU A 183 -21.49 -1.14 35.79
N ASP A 184 -22.16 -1.79 34.82
CA ASP A 184 -21.49 -2.26 33.59
C ASP A 184 -21.30 -1.16 32.53
N GLU A 185 -22.04 -0.05 32.59
CA GLU A 185 -21.87 1.06 31.62
C GLU A 185 -20.81 2.10 32.01
N LYS A 186 -20.26 2.10 33.24
CA LYS A 186 -19.33 3.17 33.65
C LYS A 186 -17.89 3.00 33.19
N GLU A 187 -17.44 1.80 32.84
CA GLU A 187 -16.07 1.60 32.35
C GLU A 187 -15.94 1.45 30.83
N GLN A 188 -17.03 1.28 30.09
CA GLN A 188 -16.98 1.26 28.61
C GLN A 188 -17.63 2.46 27.90
N THR A 189 -18.41 3.31 28.59
CA THR A 189 -19.03 4.48 27.93
C THR A 189 -18.38 5.83 28.24
N THR A 190 -17.45 5.90 29.19
CA THR A 190 -16.80 7.17 29.53
C THR A 190 -15.72 7.56 28.53
N GLU A 191 -14.92 6.64 28.00
CA GLU A 191 -13.92 6.95 26.97
C GLU A 191 -14.52 7.46 25.66
N PRO A 192 -15.52 6.81 25.03
CA PRO A 192 -16.09 7.31 23.78
C PRO A 192 -16.80 8.67 23.95
N LYS A 193 -17.48 8.91 25.09
CA LYS A 193 -18.08 10.23 25.40
C LYS A 193 -17.03 11.31 25.62
N LYS A 194 -15.92 11.00 26.29
CA LYS A 194 -14.79 11.92 26.52
C LYS A 194 -14.04 12.22 25.22
N ASN A 195 -13.90 11.23 24.33
CA ASN A 195 -13.28 11.42 23.01
C ASN A 195 -14.17 12.26 22.08
N ALA A 196 -15.50 12.07 22.13
CA ALA A 196 -16.46 12.92 21.41
C ALA A 196 -16.38 14.39 21.85
N GLN A 197 -16.11 14.65 23.13
CA GLN A 197 -15.96 15.99 23.67
C GLN A 197 -14.69 16.71 23.17
N ILE A 198 -13.60 15.97 22.94
CA ILE A 198 -12.38 16.50 22.29
C ILE A 198 -12.69 16.95 20.86
N LEU A 199 -13.45 16.13 20.12
CA LEU A 199 -13.82 16.42 18.73
C LEU A 199 -14.76 17.63 18.62
N SER A 200 -15.70 17.81 19.54
CA SER A 200 -16.61 18.97 19.54
C SER A 200 -15.86 20.28 19.84
N MET A 201 -14.98 20.28 20.85
CA MET A 201 -14.19 21.46 21.22
C MET A 201 -13.22 21.88 20.10
N TYR A 202 -12.67 20.91 19.37
CA TYR A 202 -11.82 21.20 18.20
C TYR A 202 -12.61 21.77 17.02
N LYS A 203 -13.83 21.27 16.77
CA LYS A 203 -14.75 21.85 15.76
C LYS A 203 -15.21 23.26 16.09
N GLU A 204 -15.31 23.60 17.37
CA GLU A 204 -15.56 24.96 17.86
C GLU A 204 -14.36 25.89 17.67
N GLY A 205 -13.21 25.38 17.20
CA GLY A 205 -12.01 26.16 16.86
C GLY A 205 -11.02 26.34 18.00
N MET A 206 -11.17 25.60 19.11
CA MET A 206 -10.20 25.64 20.23
C MET A 206 -8.88 24.96 19.86
N SER A 207 -7.78 25.49 20.38
CA SER A 207 -6.45 24.92 20.18
C SER A 207 -6.30 23.58 20.92
N GLU A 208 -5.54 22.64 20.35
CA GLU A 208 -5.17 21.36 20.97
C GLU A 208 -4.64 21.52 22.41
N VAL A 209 -3.91 22.61 22.67
CA VAL A 209 -3.34 22.94 23.99
C VAL A 209 -4.42 23.39 24.98
N GLU A 210 -5.42 24.13 24.51
CA GLU A 210 -6.54 24.60 25.33
C GLU A 210 -7.47 23.45 25.69
N ILE A 211 -7.74 22.57 24.73
CA ILE A 211 -8.54 21.35 24.94
C ILE A 211 -7.86 20.44 25.98
N ALA A 212 -6.55 20.22 25.86
CA ALA A 212 -5.76 19.45 26.82
C ALA A 212 -5.85 20.05 28.23
N LYS A 213 -5.73 21.38 28.35
CA LYS A 213 -5.79 22.09 29.62
C LYS A 213 -7.19 22.06 30.25
N GLN A 214 -8.23 22.16 29.45
CA GLN A 214 -9.62 22.23 29.91
C GLN A 214 -10.20 20.86 30.28
N LEU A 215 -9.76 19.80 29.59
CA LEU A 215 -10.14 18.42 29.89
C LEU A 215 -9.17 17.72 30.86
N GLY A 216 -8.08 18.40 31.26
CA GLY A 216 -7.07 17.85 32.17
C GLY A 216 -6.32 16.65 31.58
N ARG A 217 -6.19 16.60 30.25
CA ARG A 217 -5.66 15.47 29.49
C ARG A 217 -4.27 15.79 28.91
N GLY A 218 -3.45 14.78 28.68
CA GLY A 218 -2.15 14.97 28.03
C GLY A 218 -2.30 15.49 26.60
N LEU A 219 -1.48 16.46 26.19
CA LEU A 219 -1.48 17.02 24.83
C LEU A 219 -1.35 15.92 23.75
N GLY A 220 -0.54 14.89 24.03
CA GLY A 220 -0.38 13.74 23.15
C GLY A 220 -1.65 12.91 22.99
N GLU A 221 -2.46 12.76 24.04
CA GLU A 221 -3.72 12.02 23.99
C GLU A 221 -4.77 12.79 23.17
N VAL A 222 -4.84 14.11 23.32
CA VAL A 222 -5.74 14.96 22.52
C VAL A 222 -5.39 14.89 21.04
N LYS A 223 -4.09 14.99 20.70
CA LYS A 223 -3.61 14.90 19.32
C LYS A 223 -3.84 13.51 18.71
N LEU A 224 -3.72 12.45 19.50
CA LEU A 224 -4.00 11.08 19.07
C LEU A 224 -5.50 10.88 18.76
N VAL A 225 -6.40 11.39 19.60
CA VAL A 225 -7.85 11.32 19.35
C VAL A 225 -8.24 12.10 18.11
N LEU A 226 -7.66 13.29 17.89
CA LEU A 226 -7.89 14.07 16.68
C LEU A 226 -7.32 13.40 15.42
N GLY A 227 -6.16 12.74 15.50
CA GLY A 227 -5.58 12.00 14.38
C GLY A 227 -6.32 10.71 14.03
N LEU A 228 -6.91 10.03 15.03
CA LEU A 228 -7.65 8.78 14.82
C LEU A 228 -9.10 8.99 14.37
N PHE A 229 -9.77 10.04 14.86
CA PHE A 229 -11.20 10.27 14.62
C PHE A 229 -11.49 11.55 13.81
N GLY A 230 -10.50 12.43 13.62
CA GLY A 230 -10.66 13.66 12.84
C GLY A 230 -10.59 13.43 11.32
N GLU A 231 -9.92 12.37 10.86
CA GLU A 231 -9.85 12.02 9.43
C GLU A 231 -11.14 11.39 8.90
N GLU A 232 -11.93 10.74 9.76
CA GLU A 232 -13.14 10.00 9.36
C GLU A 232 -14.31 10.92 8.95
N GLN A 233 -14.29 12.20 9.32
CA GLN A 233 -15.38 13.15 9.03
C GLN A 233 -15.04 14.21 7.97
N ALA A 234 -13.84 14.16 7.36
CA ALA A 234 -13.50 15.03 6.23
C ALA A 234 -14.05 14.50 4.89
N HIS A 235 -14.60 13.29 4.87
CA HIS A 235 -15.02 12.60 3.64
C HIS A 235 -16.54 12.52 3.43
N GLU A 236 -17.36 13.10 4.32
CA GLU A 236 -18.79 13.36 4.10
C GLU A 236 -19.01 14.85 3.77
N VAL A 237 -18.68 15.23 2.53
CA VAL A 237 -19.26 16.41 1.84
C VAL A 237 -19.59 16.00 0.42
#